data_AF-A0A8J6WHS3-F1
#
_entry.id   AF-A0A8J6WHS3-F1
#
_cell.length_a   1.000
_cell.length_b   1.000
_cell.length_c   1.000
_cell.angle_alpha   90.00
_cell.angle_beta   90.00
_cell.angle_gamma   90.00
#
_symmetry.space_group_name_H-M   'P 1'
#
loop_
_entity.id
_entity.type
_entity.pdbx_description
1 polymer ?
#
loop_
_entity_poly.entity_id
_entity_poly.type
_entity_poly.pdbx_seq_one_letter_code
_entity_poly.pdbx_strand_id
1 'polypeptide(L)'
;MSDSLEPKTITIPQRRADLYQFLLDIPGGQFEAVLFDLNPPRANIPPSNAARSDRVSALMTWVESPSAGPGIEVLRASLDYVLNTLSGSQGTKTLFTPSHQAGGQNINSRSAQQLQIKSRFKSPIFWILILLYFSLFLGAYKILPLIWHQKVLNPLEMPHQKQ
;
A
#
# COMPACT_ATOMS: atom_id res chain seq x y z
N MET A 1 5.24 22.96 -35.86
CA MET A 1 4.58 21.79 -35.25
C MET A 1 5.29 21.52 -33.94
N SER A 2 4.76 22.10 -32.87
CA SER A 2 5.30 21.91 -31.52
C SER A 2 4.63 20.67 -30.95
N ASP A 3 5.33 19.55 -30.95
CA ASP A 3 4.92 18.39 -30.14
C ASP A 3 5.00 18.82 -28.67
N SER A 4 3.84 19.08 -28.07
CA SER A 4 3.72 19.34 -26.64
C SER A 4 4.16 18.08 -25.90
N LEU A 5 5.34 18.13 -25.29
CA LEU A 5 5.87 17.12 -24.37
C LEU A 5 5.10 17.17 -23.04
N GLU A 6 3.79 16.98 -23.08
CA GLU A 6 2.99 16.76 -21.87
C GLU A 6 3.49 15.45 -21.23
N PRO A 7 3.94 15.48 -19.97
CA PRO A 7 4.34 14.26 -19.28
C PRO A 7 3.12 13.33 -19.21
N LYS A 8 3.26 12.12 -19.75
CA LYS A 8 2.21 11.10 -19.72
C LYS A 8 2.02 10.62 -18.28
N THR A 9 1.20 11.32 -17.52
CA THR A 9 0.80 10.94 -16.17
C THR A 9 -0.15 9.75 -16.26
N ILE A 10 0.14 8.69 -15.51
CA ILE A 10 -0.69 7.51 -15.41
C ILE A 10 -1.76 7.77 -14.35
N THR A 11 -3.03 7.67 -14.76
CA THR A 11 -4.18 7.83 -13.87
C THR A 11 -4.47 6.55 -13.10
N ILE A 12 -4.50 6.63 -11.76
CA ILE A 12 -4.82 5.48 -10.90
C ILE A 12 -6.34 5.33 -10.74
N PRO A 13 -6.92 4.14 -11.02
CA PRO A 13 -8.35 3.93 -10.90
C PRO A 13 -8.88 4.05 -9.46
N GLN A 14 -10.06 4.63 -9.32
CA GLN A 14 -10.74 4.79 -8.03
C GLN A 14 -11.62 3.60 -7.69
N ARG A 15 -12.28 2.96 -8.66
CA ARG A 15 -13.10 1.78 -8.39
C ARG A 15 -12.22 0.57 -8.08
N ARG A 16 -12.62 -0.20 -7.08
CA ARG A 16 -11.89 -1.40 -6.62
C ARG A 16 -11.64 -2.41 -7.75
N ALA A 17 -12.65 -2.70 -8.57
CA ALA A 17 -12.53 -3.65 -9.67
C ALA A 17 -11.55 -3.16 -10.74
N ASP A 18 -11.61 -1.88 -11.09
CA ASP A 18 -10.69 -1.27 -12.05
C ASP A 18 -9.26 -1.24 -11.50
N LEU A 19 -9.10 -0.99 -10.19
CA LEU A 19 -7.79 -1.04 -9.52
C LEU A 19 -7.21 -2.46 -9.52
N TYR A 20 -8.04 -3.48 -9.28
CA TYR A 20 -7.63 -4.88 -9.39
C TYR A 20 -7.14 -5.21 -10.79
N GLN A 21 -7.91 -4.84 -11.82
CA GLN A 21 -7.53 -5.07 -13.21
C GLN A 21 -6.25 -4.31 -13.57
N PHE A 22 -6.16 -3.05 -13.17
CA PHE A 22 -4.98 -2.23 -13.37
C PHE A 22 -3.73 -2.87 -12.76
N LEU A 23 -3.84 -3.41 -11.54
CA LEU A 23 -2.75 -4.14 -10.91
C LEU A 23 -2.38 -5.42 -11.68
N LEU A 24 -3.31 -6.09 -12.36
CA LEU A 24 -2.94 -7.22 -13.22
C LEU A 24 -2.15 -6.77 -14.45
N ASP A 25 -2.46 -5.58 -14.97
CA ASP A 25 -1.97 -5.10 -16.25
C ASP A 25 -0.64 -4.33 -16.15
N ILE A 26 -0.28 -3.81 -14.96
CA ILE A 26 1.02 -3.14 -14.80
C ILE A 26 2.19 -4.12 -14.98
N PRO A 27 3.32 -3.66 -15.59
CA PRO A 27 4.55 -4.43 -15.67
C PRO A 27 4.98 -5.04 -14.33
N GLY A 28 5.44 -6.30 -14.36
CA GLY A 28 5.84 -7.04 -13.16
C GLY A 28 6.85 -6.27 -12.30
N GLY A 29 7.86 -5.64 -12.89
CA GLY A 29 8.84 -4.83 -12.16
C GLY A 29 8.24 -3.63 -11.43
N GLN A 30 7.23 -2.98 -12.01
CA GLN A 30 6.53 -1.87 -11.34
C GLN A 30 5.69 -2.38 -10.18
N PHE A 31 5.07 -3.55 -10.30
CA PHE A 31 4.39 -4.14 -9.16
C PHE A 31 5.31 -4.56 -8.04
N GLU A 32 6.47 -5.15 -8.35
CA GLU A 32 7.44 -5.47 -7.29
C GLU A 32 7.90 -4.18 -6.59
N ALA A 33 8.04 -3.07 -7.31
CA ALA A 33 8.34 -1.77 -6.71
C ALA A 33 7.21 -1.27 -5.79
N VAL A 34 5.94 -1.46 -6.18
CA VAL A 34 4.78 -1.17 -5.31
C VAL A 34 4.78 -2.05 -4.05
N LEU A 35 5.03 -3.36 -4.20
CA LEU A 35 5.13 -4.25 -3.04
C LEU A 35 6.31 -3.88 -2.13
N PHE A 36 7.43 -3.45 -2.70
CA PHE A 36 8.58 -2.99 -1.96
C PHE A 36 8.27 -1.71 -1.17
N ASP A 37 7.58 -0.76 -1.79
CA ASP A 37 7.16 0.50 -1.16
C ASP A 37 6.15 0.27 -0.03
N LEU A 38 5.16 -0.59 -0.25
CA LEU A 38 4.16 -0.96 0.76
C LEU A 38 4.71 -1.85 1.88
N ASN A 39 5.78 -2.61 1.60
CA ASN A 39 6.45 -3.51 2.53
C ASN A 39 5.48 -4.40 3.34
N PRO A 40 4.68 -5.25 2.67
CA PRO A 40 3.72 -6.12 3.34
C PRO A 40 4.41 -7.11 4.29
N PRO A 41 3.76 -7.50 5.41
CA PRO A 41 4.27 -8.56 6.26
C PRO A 41 4.58 -9.84 5.47
N ARG A 42 5.64 -10.54 5.88
CA ARG A 42 6.04 -11.80 5.24
C ARG A 42 4.85 -12.78 5.26
N ALA A 43 4.68 -13.49 4.14
CA ALA A 43 3.61 -14.44 3.88
C ALA A 43 2.21 -13.85 3.60
N ASN A 44 2.00 -12.52 3.75
CA ASN A 44 0.73 -11.91 3.31
C ASN A 44 0.60 -11.91 1.79
N ILE A 45 1.71 -11.78 1.07
CA ILE A 45 1.75 -11.83 -0.39
C ILE A 45 2.53 -13.09 -0.81
N PRO A 46 1.97 -13.91 -1.74
CA PRO A 46 2.69 -15.02 -2.33
C PRO A 46 4.00 -14.60 -3.02
N PRO A 47 4.99 -15.51 -3.13
CA PRO A 47 6.29 -15.24 -3.74
C PRO A 47 6.18 -14.87 -5.23
N SER A 48 7.25 -14.31 -5.79
CA SER A 48 7.26 -13.77 -7.17
C SER A 48 7.01 -14.79 -8.27
N ASN A 49 7.22 -16.08 -8.00
CA ASN A 49 6.92 -17.18 -8.91
C ASN A 49 5.45 -17.66 -8.85
N ALA A 50 4.65 -17.17 -7.90
CA ALA A 50 3.22 -17.46 -7.83
C ALA A 50 2.44 -16.73 -8.94
N ALA A 51 1.24 -17.23 -9.24
CA ALA A 51 0.38 -16.63 -10.25
C ALA A 51 0.06 -15.17 -9.92
N ARG A 52 0.05 -14.34 -10.97
CA ARG A 52 -0.14 -12.90 -10.84
C ARG A 52 -1.47 -12.54 -10.17
N SER A 53 -2.54 -13.22 -10.58
CA SER A 53 -3.89 -13.10 -10.02
C SER A 53 -3.92 -13.29 -8.51
N ASP A 54 -3.21 -14.32 -8.03
CA ASP A 54 -3.21 -14.71 -6.63
C ASP A 54 -2.50 -13.65 -5.79
N ARG A 55 -1.39 -13.11 -6.32
CA ARG A 55 -0.63 -12.04 -5.67
C ARG A 55 -1.41 -10.73 -5.60
N VAL A 56 -2.09 -10.35 -6.68
CA VAL A 56 -2.95 -9.15 -6.68
C VAL A 56 -4.14 -9.34 -5.74
N SER A 57 -4.76 -10.52 -5.71
CA SER A 57 -5.83 -10.83 -4.75
C SER A 57 -5.34 -10.72 -3.32
N ALA A 58 -4.20 -11.33 -3.00
CA ALA A 58 -3.63 -11.29 -1.66
C ALA A 58 -3.25 -9.86 -1.24
N LEU A 59 -2.71 -9.06 -2.15
CA LEU A 59 -2.44 -7.63 -1.93
C LEU A 59 -3.72 -6.88 -1.59
N MET A 60 -4.76 -7.02 -2.42
CA MET A 60 -6.05 -6.35 -2.22
C MET A 60 -6.70 -6.76 -0.90
N THR A 61 -6.70 -8.05 -0.57
CA THR A 61 -7.20 -8.56 0.72
C THR A 61 -6.42 -8.00 1.89
N TRP A 62 -5.09 -7.93 1.80
CA TRP A 62 -4.27 -7.40 2.88
C TRP A 62 -4.51 -5.89 3.08
N VAL A 63 -4.49 -5.09 2.02
CA VAL A 63 -4.67 -3.62 2.15
C VAL A 63 -6.07 -3.24 2.63
N GLU A 64 -7.08 -4.05 2.31
CA GLU A 64 -8.46 -3.84 2.76
C GLU A 64 -8.72 -4.42 4.17
N SER A 65 -7.76 -5.13 4.75
CA SER A 65 -7.92 -5.71 6.08
C SER A 65 -8.08 -4.60 7.14
N PRO A 66 -9.21 -4.55 7.88
CA PRO A 66 -9.46 -3.47 8.84
C PRO A 66 -8.45 -3.41 9.99
N SER A 67 -7.79 -4.52 10.32
CA SER A 67 -6.93 -4.65 11.51
C SER A 67 -5.44 -4.73 11.17
N ALA A 68 -5.09 -5.09 9.95
CA ALA A 68 -3.71 -5.37 9.56
C ALA A 68 -3.28 -4.69 8.25
N GLY A 69 -4.24 -4.09 7.53
CA GLY A 69 -4.02 -3.45 6.25
C GLY A 69 -3.77 -1.94 6.38
N PRO A 70 -2.92 -1.35 5.53
CA PRO A 70 -2.72 0.10 5.49
C PRO A 70 -3.90 0.88 4.88
N GLY A 71 -4.89 0.20 4.29
CA GLY A 71 -5.99 0.83 3.57
C GLY A 71 -5.71 0.99 2.07
N ILE A 72 -6.79 1.04 1.29
CA ILE A 72 -6.72 1.12 -0.18
C ILE A 72 -6.10 2.43 -0.69
N GLU A 73 -6.23 3.52 0.08
CA GLU A 73 -5.66 4.82 -0.29
C GLU A 73 -4.13 4.80 -0.25
N VAL A 74 -3.54 4.04 0.66
CA VAL A 74 -2.08 3.90 0.74
C VAL A 74 -1.55 3.13 -0.47
N LEU A 75 -2.29 2.13 -0.96
CA LEU A 75 -1.96 1.46 -2.22
C LEU A 75 -2.02 2.43 -3.41
N ARG A 76 -3.04 3.30 -3.48
CA ARG A 76 -3.13 4.31 -4.56
C ARG A 76 -1.97 5.32 -4.51
N ALA A 77 -1.62 5.79 -3.32
CA ALA A 77 -0.47 6.68 -3.14
C ALA A 77 0.85 6.01 -3.57
N SER A 78 1.03 4.73 -3.22
CA SER A 78 2.19 3.95 -3.65
C SER A 78 2.24 3.78 -5.17
N LEU A 79 1.10 3.47 -5.80
CA LEU A 79 1.01 3.38 -7.25
C LEU A 79 1.32 4.70 -7.95
N ASP A 80 0.79 5.81 -7.45
CA ASP A 80 1.10 7.14 -7.99
C ASP A 80 2.60 7.45 -7.87
N TYR A 81 3.18 7.21 -6.70
CA TYR A 81 4.61 7.37 -6.47
C TYR A 81 5.45 6.53 -7.44
N VAL A 82 5.21 5.23 -7.51
CA VAL A 82 6.01 4.31 -8.34
C VAL A 82 5.84 4.60 -9.83
N LEU A 83 4.61 4.85 -10.28
CA LEU A 83 4.31 4.95 -11.71
C LEU A 83 4.60 6.33 -12.28
N ASN A 84 4.37 7.40 -11.52
CA ASN A 84 4.50 8.77 -12.02
C ASN A 84 5.83 9.43 -11.60
N THR A 85 6.42 9.06 -10.45
CA THR A 85 7.65 9.73 -9.98
C THR A 85 8.92 8.95 -10.32
N LEU A 86 8.93 7.62 -10.18
CA LEU A 86 10.11 6.81 -10.48
C LEU A 86 10.31 6.58 -11.99
N SER A 87 9.23 6.59 -12.77
CA SER A 87 9.30 6.50 -14.24
C SER A 87 9.97 7.72 -14.88
N GLY A 88 9.90 8.90 -14.25
CA GLY A 88 10.56 10.12 -14.71
C GLY A 88 12.08 10.15 -14.47
N SER A 89 12.62 9.21 -13.69
CA SER A 89 14.04 9.16 -13.30
C SER A 89 14.88 8.14 -14.10
N GLN A 90 14.35 7.54 -15.16
CA GLN A 90 15.08 6.59 -16.03
C GLN A 90 15.88 7.28 -17.17
N GLY A 91 16.16 8.58 -17.02
CA GLY A 91 16.85 9.41 -17.99
C GLY A 91 18.31 9.75 -17.67
N THR A 92 19.05 8.96 -16.88
CA THR A 92 20.52 9.11 -16.85
C THR A 92 21.12 8.24 -17.93
N LYS A 93 21.34 8.86 -19.09
CA LYS A 93 22.28 8.41 -20.12
C LYS A 93 23.54 7.89 -19.43
N THR A 94 23.72 6.56 -19.38
CA THR A 94 25.06 5.99 -19.46
C THR A 94 25.62 6.42 -20.82
N LEU A 95 26.28 7.58 -20.82
CA LEU A 95 27.22 8.00 -21.83
C LEU A 95 28.31 6.93 -21.87
N PHE A 96 28.09 5.90 -22.67
CA PHE A 96 29.13 4.96 -23.05
C PHE A 96 30.14 5.71 -23.91
N THR A 97 31.16 6.24 -23.26
CA THR A 97 32.41 6.63 -23.89
C THR A 97 33.07 5.36 -24.42
N PRO A 98 33.30 5.18 -25.74
CA PRO A 98 34.10 4.07 -26.21
C PRO A 98 35.55 4.43 -25.95
N SER A 99 36.16 3.83 -24.94
CA SER A 99 37.61 3.78 -24.84
C SER A 99 38.02 2.33 -24.76
N HIS A 100 38.76 1.92 -25.79
CA HIS A 100 39.56 0.70 -25.80
C HIS A 100 40.24 0.50 -24.45
N GLN A 101 40.28 -0.74 -23.94
CA GLN A 101 41.52 -1.47 -23.66
C GLN A 101 41.30 -2.69 -22.74
N ALA A 102 41.50 -3.86 -23.35
CA ALA A 102 42.19 -5.05 -22.87
C ALA A 102 41.87 -5.66 -21.49
N GLY A 103 41.34 -6.89 -21.54
CA GLY A 103 41.96 -8.04 -20.89
C GLY A 103 41.72 -8.24 -19.38
N GLY A 104 41.01 -9.32 -19.04
CA GLY A 104 41.06 -9.88 -17.68
C GLY A 104 39.74 -10.48 -17.21
N GLN A 105 39.53 -11.77 -17.47
CA GLN A 105 38.65 -12.59 -16.64
C GLN A 105 39.14 -12.56 -15.20
N ASN A 106 38.24 -12.56 -14.20
CA ASN A 106 38.13 -13.63 -13.19
C ASN A 106 37.14 -13.21 -12.08
N ILE A 107 36.10 -14.03 -11.93
CA ILE A 107 35.28 -14.29 -10.74
C ILE A 107 35.81 -13.69 -9.43
N ASN A 108 35.08 -12.75 -8.82
CA ASN A 108 35.00 -12.52 -7.36
C ASN A 108 34.27 -11.20 -7.07
N SER A 109 32.93 -11.22 -7.09
CA SER A 109 32.13 -10.12 -6.54
C SER A 109 30.74 -10.61 -6.13
N ARG A 110 30.68 -11.64 -5.27
CA ARG A 110 29.40 -12.13 -4.72
C ARG A 110 29.25 -11.98 -3.20
N SER A 111 30.12 -11.20 -2.54
CA SER A 111 30.17 -11.16 -1.07
C SER A 111 30.27 -9.76 -0.42
N ALA A 112 30.09 -8.67 -1.17
CA ALA A 112 30.25 -7.31 -0.61
C ALA A 112 29.01 -6.39 -0.66
N GLN A 113 27.87 -6.79 -1.26
CA GLN A 113 26.66 -5.95 -1.32
C GLN A 113 25.62 -6.24 -0.24
N GLN A 114 25.94 -7.04 0.79
CA GLN A 114 24.95 -7.47 1.80
C GLN A 114 24.89 -6.63 3.09
N LEU A 115 25.56 -5.47 3.18
CA LEU A 115 25.66 -4.73 4.46
C LEU A 115 25.41 -3.21 4.39
N GLN A 116 24.58 -2.73 3.46
CA GLN A 116 24.17 -1.32 3.42
C GLN A 116 22.67 -1.12 3.14
N ILE A 117 21.80 -1.86 3.83
CA ILE A 117 20.39 -1.44 4.00
C ILE A 117 20.17 -1.16 5.48
N LYS A 118 20.98 -0.23 6.01
CA LYS A 118 20.77 0.30 7.36
C LYS A 118 20.02 1.61 7.24
N SER A 119 18.79 1.58 7.77
CA SER A 119 17.95 2.70 8.17
C SER A 119 17.60 3.75 7.12
N ARG A 120 16.43 3.60 6.51
CA ARG A 120 15.63 4.74 6.02
C ARG A 120 14.21 4.81 6.60
N PHE A 121 13.92 4.06 7.67
CA PHE A 121 12.64 4.14 8.40
C PHE A 121 12.80 4.79 9.79
N LYS A 122 13.23 6.05 9.82
CA LYS A 122 13.24 6.87 11.05
C LYS A 122 12.84 8.32 10.73
N SER A 123 11.71 8.53 10.06
CA SER A 123 11.06 9.84 10.14
C SER A 123 10.16 9.84 11.38
N PRO A 124 10.53 10.51 12.49
CA PRO A 124 9.67 10.62 13.66
C PRO A 124 8.35 11.34 13.34
N ILE A 125 8.33 12.16 12.28
CA ILE A 125 7.14 12.88 11.81
C ILE A 125 6.06 11.90 11.36
N PHE A 126 6.44 10.80 10.70
CA PHE A 126 5.48 9.77 10.26
C PHE A 126 4.79 9.08 11.44
N TRP A 127 5.55 8.77 12.51
CA TRP A 127 5.00 8.22 13.75
C TRP A 127 4.12 9.21 14.52
N ILE A 128 4.47 10.50 14.51
CA ILE A 128 3.69 11.56 15.16
C ILE A 128 2.32 11.73 14.47
N LEU A 129 2.27 11.67 13.13
CA LEU A 129 1.00 11.74 12.39
C LEU A 129 0.11 10.52 12.63
N ILE A 130 0.71 9.32 12.71
CA ILE A 130 -0.01 8.10 13.09
C ILE A 130 -0.58 8.19 14.51
N LEU A 131 0.20 8.67 15.48
CA LEU A 131 -0.27 8.84 16.86
C LEU A 131 -1.36 9.92 17.00
N LEU A 132 -1.28 11.02 16.24
CA LEU A 132 -2.31 12.05 16.18
C LEU A 132 -3.62 11.50 15.59
N TYR A 133 -3.52 10.74 14.50
CA TYR A 133 -4.68 10.11 13.87
C TYR A 133 -5.35 9.09 14.80
N PHE A 134 -4.56 8.24 15.47
CA PHE A 134 -5.06 7.24 16.41
C PHE A 134 -5.69 7.88 17.66
N SER A 135 -5.16 9.00 18.15
CA SER A 135 -5.72 9.75 19.28
C SER A 135 -7.07 10.39 18.94
N LEU A 136 -7.25 10.89 17.72
CA LEU A 136 -8.54 11.40 17.26
C LEU A 136 -9.57 10.27 17.12
N PHE A 137 -9.13 9.09 16.68
CA PHE A 137 -10.01 7.95 16.46
C PHE A 137 -10.49 7.30 17.77
N LEU A 138 -9.63 7.17 18.81
CA LEU A 138 -10.06 6.63 20.11
C LEU A 138 -10.90 7.61 20.95
N GLY A 139 -10.80 8.92 20.69
CA GLY A 139 -11.57 9.95 21.41
C GLY A 139 -13.09 9.90 21.18
N ALA A 140 -13.55 9.28 20.09
CA ALA A 140 -14.97 9.22 19.73
C ALA A 140 -15.73 8.03 20.35
N TYR A 141 -15.05 6.97 20.78
CA TYR A 141 -15.71 5.73 21.24
C TYR A 141 -16.13 5.71 22.71
N LYS A 142 -15.81 6.76 23.49
CA LYS A 142 -16.21 6.86 24.91
C LYS A 142 -17.50 7.66 25.17
N ILE A 143 -18.20 8.12 24.12
CA ILE A 143 -19.45 8.89 24.27
C ILE A 143 -20.64 8.20 23.57
N LEU A 144 -20.76 6.89 23.71
CA LEU A 144 -22.05 6.22 23.54
C LEU A 144 -22.45 5.50 24.84
N PRO A 145 -22.93 6.26 25.85
CA PRO A 145 -23.51 5.66 27.03
C PRO A 145 -24.97 5.28 26.74
N LEU A 146 -25.34 4.06 27.14
CA LEU A 146 -26.54 3.88 27.97
C LEU A 146 -27.92 4.20 27.35
N ILE A 147 -28.28 3.62 26.19
CA ILE A 147 -29.69 3.63 25.68
C ILE A 147 -30.21 2.21 25.41
N TRP A 148 -29.70 1.19 26.11
CA TRP A 148 -30.16 -0.20 25.89
C TRP A 148 -30.52 -0.97 27.16
N HIS A 149 -30.79 -0.27 28.27
CA HIS A 149 -31.12 -0.94 29.54
C HIS A 149 -32.38 -0.42 30.24
N GLN A 150 -33.38 0.05 29.48
CA GLN A 150 -34.64 0.54 30.04
C GLN A 150 -35.88 0.07 29.26
N LYS A 151 -35.91 -1.21 28.87
CA LYS A 151 -37.10 -1.84 28.28
C LYS A 151 -37.36 -3.27 28.80
N VAL A 152 -37.06 -3.52 30.08
CA VAL A 152 -37.28 -4.84 30.72
C VAL A 152 -38.02 -4.73 32.06
N LEU A 153 -38.63 -3.59 32.39
CA LEU A 153 -39.46 -3.45 33.60
C LEU A 153 -40.73 -2.65 33.31
N ASN A 154 -41.65 -3.24 32.54
CA ASN A 154 -43.07 -2.94 32.63
C ASN A 154 -43.78 -4.25 32.96
N PRO A 155 -44.08 -4.52 34.24
CA PRO A 155 -44.87 -5.68 34.62
C PRO A 155 -46.35 -5.41 34.30
N LEU A 156 -46.90 -6.23 33.39
CA LEU A 156 -48.28 -6.71 33.34
C LEU A 156 -49.35 -5.84 34.07
N GLU A 157 -49.88 -4.82 33.40
CA GLU A 157 -51.23 -4.34 33.74
C GLU A 157 -52.25 -5.34 33.20
N MET A 158 -52.93 -6.04 34.12
CA MET A 158 -54.09 -6.88 33.82
C MET A 158 -55.35 -6.01 33.65
N PRO A 159 -56.23 -6.30 32.68
CA PRO A 159 -57.51 -5.61 32.56
C PRO A 159 -58.47 -6.04 33.68
N HIS A 160 -58.93 -5.05 34.46
CA HIS A 160 -60.06 -5.20 35.36
C HIS A 160 -61.33 -5.59 34.56
N GLN A 161 -61.88 -6.76 34.85
CA GLN A 161 -63.26 -7.10 34.51
C GLN A 161 -64.21 -6.19 35.28
N LYS A 162 -65.14 -5.55 34.56
CA LYS A 162 -66.39 -5.05 35.12
C LYS A 162 -67.39 -6.20 35.21
N GLN A 163 -68.01 -6.34 36.38
CA GLN A 163 -69.29 -7.04 36.57
C GLN A 163 -70.42 -6.29 35.88
#